data_AF-A0A918E2I6-F1
#
_entry.id   AF-A0A918E2I6-F1
#
_cell.length_a   1.000
_cell.length_b   1.000
_cell.length_c   1.000
_cell.angle_alpha   90.00
_cell.angle_beta   90.00
_cell.angle_gamma   90.00
#
_symmetry.space_group_name_H-M   'P 1'
#
loop_
_entity.id
_entity.type
_entity.pdbx_description
1 polymer ?
#
loop_
_entity_poly.entity_id
_entity_poly.type
_entity_poly.pdbx_seq_one_letter_code
_entity_poly.pdbx_strand_id
1 'polypeptide(L)' 'MHKREPFPFELSVTVSEPTPHGIEEAAYPVAERFFGDGAELHVVSAKVEPDLTAPGNFRATVTFRKLST' A
#
# COMPACT_ATOMS: atom_id res chain seq x y z
N MET A 1 13.46 29.53 -3.12
CA MET A 1 12.80 28.67 -2.13
C MET A 1 11.86 27.73 -2.86
N HIS A 2 12.24 26.47 -3.05
CA HIS A 2 11.29 25.46 -3.51
C HIS A 2 10.30 25.23 -2.38
N LYS A 3 9.07 25.70 -2.53
CA LYS A 3 7.95 25.23 -1.71
C LYS A 3 7.84 23.73 -1.99
N ARG A 4 8.36 22.89 -1.09
CA ARG A 4 7.87 21.52 -0.99
C ARG A 4 6.45 21.68 -0.48
N GLU A 5 5.48 21.67 -1.39
CA GLU A 5 4.10 21.48 -0.99
C GLU A 5 4.04 20.21 -0.13
N PRO A 6 3.35 20.22 1.01
CA PRO A 6 3.16 19.00 1.79
C PRO A 6 2.41 18.02 0.91
N PHE A 7 3.07 16.92 0.49
CA PHE A 7 2.48 15.85 -0.30
C PHE A 7 1.17 15.41 0.40
N PRO A 8 -0.01 15.57 -0.23
CA PRO A 8 -1.26 15.27 0.45
C PRO A 8 -1.51 13.75 0.40
N PHE A 9 -1.35 13.10 1.55
CA PHE A 9 -1.96 11.81 1.93
C PHE A 9 -1.62 10.56 1.11
N GLU A 10 -0.36 10.12 1.15
CA GLU A 10 0.02 8.74 0.79
C GLU A 10 0.02 7.83 2.03
N LEU A 11 -0.40 6.57 1.87
CA LEU A 11 -0.34 5.53 2.90
C LEU A 11 0.52 4.37 2.40
N SER A 12 1.56 4.01 3.13
CA SER A 12 2.31 2.78 2.88
C SER A 12 1.81 1.66 3.78
N VAL A 13 1.36 0.57 3.16
CA VAL A 13 0.90 -0.65 3.85
C VAL A 13 1.92 -1.74 3.62
N THR A 14 2.41 -2.35 4.71
CA THR A 14 3.30 -3.52 4.65
C THR A 14 2.52 -4.78 5.03
N VAL A 15 2.54 -5.79 4.16
CA VAL A 15 1.91 -7.09 4.36
C VAL A 15 2.91 -8.22 4.07
N SER A 16 2.61 -9.43 4.56
CA SER A 16 3.41 -10.63 4.28
C SER A 16 2.50 -11.73 3.78
N GLU A 17 2.61 -12.08 2.50
CA GLU A 17 1.70 -13.01 1.83
C GLU A 17 2.46 -13.84 0.78
N PRO A 18 2.08 -15.10 0.54
CA PRO A 18 2.78 -16.00 -0.39
C PRO A 18 2.48 -15.74 -1.86
N THR A 19 1.45 -14.96 -2.18
CA THR A 19 1.01 -14.74 -3.56
C THR A 19 0.71 -13.26 -3.83
N PRO A 20 0.83 -12.80 -5.08
CA PRO A 20 0.43 -11.44 -5.46
C PRO A 20 -1.02 -11.12 -5.10
N HIS A 21 -1.92 -12.08 -5.30
CA HIS A 21 -3.33 -11.90 -4.96
C HIS A 21 -3.54 -11.74 -3.45
N GLY A 22 -2.85 -12.54 -2.62
CA GLY A 22 -2.90 -12.37 -1.16
C GLY A 22 -2.40 -11.00 -0.71
N ILE A 23 -1.32 -10.49 -1.33
CA ILE A 23 -0.81 -9.13 -1.06
C ILE A 23 -1.91 -8.09 -1.33
N GLU A 24 -2.64 -8.21 -2.44
CA GLU A 24 -3.74 -7.30 -2.77
C GLU A 24 -4.89 -7.39 -1.76
N GLU A 25 -5.38 -8.61 -1.48
CA GLU A 25 -6.46 -8.85 -0.51
C GLU A 25 -6.12 -8.36 0.90
N ALA A 26 -4.84 -8.39 1.28
CA ALA A 26 -4.39 -7.90 2.58
C ALA A 26 -4.16 -6.37 2.60
N ALA A 27 -3.63 -5.78 1.52
CA ALA A 27 -3.21 -4.39 1.49
C ALA A 27 -4.36 -3.40 1.21
N TYR A 28 -5.24 -3.70 0.26
CA TYR A 28 -6.32 -2.81 -0.15
C TYR A 28 -7.29 -2.46 0.99
N PRO A 29 -7.79 -3.42 1.80
CA PRO A 29 -8.72 -3.10 2.88
C PRO A 29 -8.11 -2.19 3.95
N VAL A 30 -6.80 -2.25 4.18
CA VAL A 30 -6.10 -1.34 5.09
C VAL A 30 -6.11 0.09 4.54
N ALA A 31 -5.83 0.23 3.24
CA ALA A 31 -5.86 1.52 2.58
C ALA A 31 -7.28 2.11 2.49
N GLU A 32 -8.29 1.30 2.17
CA GLU A 32 -9.69 1.73 2.15
C GLU A 32 -10.13 2.24 3.53
N ARG A 33 -9.88 1.49 4.60
CA ARG A 33 -10.24 1.92 5.96
C ARG A 33 -9.57 3.23 6.37
N PHE A 34 -8.33 3.48 5.91
CA PHE A 34 -7.62 4.72 6.20
C PHE A 34 -8.18 5.92 5.42
N PHE A 35 -8.50 5.74 4.14
CA PHE A 35 -8.97 6.82 3.25
C PHE A 35 -10.51 7.01 3.23
N GLY A 36 -11.24 6.08 3.84
CA GLY A 36 -12.69 5.97 3.87
C GLY A 36 -13.20 4.85 2.96
N ASP A 37 -14.22 4.12 3.42
CA ASP A 37 -14.83 3.04 2.66
C ASP A 37 -15.28 3.52 1.26
N GLY A 38 -14.92 2.75 0.23
CA GLY A 38 -15.20 3.10 -1.16
C GLY A 38 -14.36 4.26 -1.72
N ALA A 39 -13.29 4.68 -1.03
CA ALA A 39 -12.34 5.63 -1.58
C ALA A 39 -11.72 5.09 -2.88
N GLU A 40 -11.63 5.94 -3.90
CA GLU A 40 -10.89 5.61 -5.11
C GLU A 40 -9.39 5.67 -4.82
N LEU A 41 -8.72 4.51 -4.89
CA LEU A 41 -7.32 4.35 -4.54
C LEU A 41 -6.45 4.16 -5.78
N HIS A 42 -5.27 4.76 -5.78
CA HIS A 42 -4.24 4.54 -6.78
C HIS A 42 -2.96 4.05 -6.12
N VAL A 43 -2.40 2.95 -6.64
CA VAL A 43 -1.10 2.42 -6.21
C VAL A 43 0.01 3.28 -6.81
N VAL A 44 0.76 3.97 -5.96
CA VAL A 44 1.90 4.80 -6.34
C VAL A 44 3.15 3.93 -6.54
N SER A 45 3.38 2.99 -5.64
CA SER A 45 4.49 2.05 -5.74
C SER A 45 4.17 0.76 -5.01
N ALA A 46 4.79 -0.34 -5.46
CA ALA A 46 4.79 -1.61 -4.76
C ALA A 46 6.22 -2.16 -4.76
N LYS A 47 6.76 -2.38 -3.58
CA LYS A 47 8.06 -3.02 -3.38
C LYS A 47 7.85 -4.37 -2.73
N VAL A 48 8.54 -5.39 -3.23
CA VAL A 48 8.40 -6.76 -2.76
C VAL A 48 9.78 -7.33 -2.50
N GLU A 49 9.93 -7.99 -1.36
CA GLU A 49 11.13 -8.70 -0.94
C GLU A 49 10.76 -10.04 -0.30
N PRO A 50 11.66 -11.04 -0.28
CA PRO A 50 11.43 -12.27 0.46
C PRO A 50 11.20 -11.98 1.96
N ASP A 51 10.19 -12.61 2.57
CA ASP A 51 10.01 -12.49 4.02
C ASP A 51 10.96 -13.46 4.75
N LEU A 52 11.97 -12.90 5.42
CA LEU A 52 12.96 -13.67 6.17
C LEU A 52 12.39 -14.31 7.44
N THR A 53 11.23 -13.86 7.91
CA THR A 53 10.55 -14.36 9.12
C THR A 53 9.49 -15.42 8.81
N ALA A 54 9.00 -15.46 7.57
CA ALA A 54 8.01 -16.41 7.08
C ALA A 54 8.47 -17.03 5.75
N PRO A 55 9.26 -18.13 5.79
CA PRO A 55 9.74 -18.79 4.59
C PRO A 55 8.60 -19.18 3.65
N GLY A 56 8.70 -18.76 2.38
CA GLY A 56 7.67 -18.97 1.37
C GLY A 56 6.73 -17.78 1.16
N ASN A 57 6.79 -16.77 2.04
CA ASN A 57 6.07 -15.51 1.86
C ASN A 57 6.94 -14.42 1.23
N PHE A 58 6.26 -13.43 0.68
CA PHE A 58 6.85 -12.17 0.28
C PHE A 58 6.37 -11.07 1.21
N ARG A 59 7.30 -10.24 1.68
CA ARG A 59 6.99 -8.99 2.35
C ARG A 59 6.81 -7.91 1.28
N ALA A 60 5.60 -7.38 1.19
CA ALA A 60 5.26 -6.33 0.25
C ALA A 60 4.98 -5.03 0.98
N THR A 61 5.51 -3.92 0.48
CA THR A 61 5.13 -2.56 0.89
C THR A 61 4.49 -1.86 -0.29
N VAL A 62 3.19 -1.57 -0.18
CA VAL A 62 2.37 -0.92 -1.20
C VAL A 62 2.04 0.48 -0.73
N THR A 63 2.40 1.48 -1.53
CA THR A 63 2.06 2.88 -1.27
C THR A 63 0.81 3.24 -2.07
N PHE A 64 -0.22 3.66 -1.35
CA PHE A 64 -1.50 4.10 -1.90
C PHE A 64 -1.62 5.62 -1.79
N ARG A 65 -2.32 6.21 -2.75
CA ARG A 65 -2.86 7.56 -2.66
C ARG A 65 -4.35 7.52 -2.93
N LYS A 66 -5.11 8.41 -2.29
CA LYS A 66 -6.49 8.66 -2.66
C LYS A 66 -6.54 9.52 -3.92
N LEU A 67 -7.38 9.14 -4.88
CA LEU A 67 -7.74 10.04 -5.97
C LEU A 67 -8.82 10.99 -5.44
N SER A 68 -8.49 12.29 -5.39
CA SER A 68 -9.49 13.32 -5.10
C SER A 68 -10.34 13.52 -6.34
N THR A 69 -11.61 13.12 -6.27
CA THR A 69 -12.67 13.57 -7.19
C THR A 69 -12.84 15.07 -7.17
#